data_AF-A0A0P6VSS3-F1
#
_entry.id   AF-A0A0P6VSS3-F1
#
_cell.length_a   1.000
_cell.length_b   1.000
_cell.length_c   1.000
_cell.angle_alpha   90.00
_cell.angle_beta   90.00
_cell.angle_gamma   90.00
#
_symmetry.space_group_name_H-M   'P 1'
#
loop_
_entity.id
_entity.type
_entity.pdbx_description
1 polymer ?
#
loop_
_entity_poly.entity_id
_entity_poly.type
_entity_poly.pdbx_seq_one_letter_code
_entity_poly.pdbx_strand_id
1 'polypeptide(L)'
;MAEAAREGMQAFLATHPCYDPLTDCRSVRSLERLRAALRMVMRLPYPGGEDHGTRLRACLKLIERLKNLPESERAEALMELLEHIKQLPGQPGLPALERLTAELEGLPTEQQREAALLKVLQAASAVHDQGAQPDAVQGGDALGVLSTQARLLELVLVGNLMPLPMLLSALADIAAGQPGTPAQAEATLLHQMFVRIQRARLFMQRYEQVVKVRAGLANGRKVLNHLVDLSVTLPDPQMRWNAFSALATASSQLSRRKDTASVLVRLAKALPQQPQAARYQGGKLLIEAALQLDPRRLKAVSAAVCAQAEAIPERFADFIAMCERATALANSRRAASCRCW
;
A
#
# COMPACT_ATOMS: atom_id res chain seq x y z
N MET A 1 -41.49 -27.88 -16.41
CA MET A 1 -40.86 -26.96 -17.39
C MET A 1 -39.43 -26.58 -17.01
N ALA A 2 -39.15 -26.18 -15.76
CA ALA A 2 -37.80 -25.76 -15.35
C ALA A 2 -36.74 -26.89 -15.39
N GLU A 3 -37.10 -28.12 -15.01
CA GLU A 3 -36.20 -29.29 -15.10
C GLU A 3 -35.86 -29.67 -16.54
N ALA A 4 -36.85 -29.80 -17.42
CA ALA A 4 -36.62 -30.10 -18.84
C ALA A 4 -35.74 -29.03 -19.54
N ALA A 5 -35.91 -27.75 -19.18
CA ALA A 5 -35.05 -26.67 -19.68
C ALA A 5 -33.62 -26.77 -19.13
N ARG A 6 -33.46 -27.21 -17.87
CA ARG A 6 -32.16 -27.44 -17.24
C ARG A 6 -31.43 -28.63 -17.88
N GLU A 7 -32.14 -29.74 -18.12
CA GLU A 7 -31.62 -30.93 -18.81
C GLU A 7 -31.21 -30.61 -20.25
N GLY A 8 -32.05 -29.86 -20.98
CA GLY A 8 -31.73 -29.39 -22.33
C GLY A 8 -30.48 -28.50 -22.36
N MET A 9 -30.34 -27.59 -21.41
CA MET A 9 -29.14 -26.74 -21.28
C MET A 9 -27.90 -27.55 -20.89
N GLN A 10 -28.03 -28.57 -20.02
CA GLN A 10 -26.92 -29.46 -19.69
C GLN A 10 -26.44 -30.25 -20.92
N ALA A 11 -27.37 -30.78 -21.73
CA ALA A 11 -27.03 -31.45 -22.98
C ALA A 11 -26.35 -30.50 -23.99
N PHE A 12 -26.79 -29.24 -24.06
CA PHE A 12 -26.14 -28.21 -24.86
C PHE A 12 -24.72 -27.91 -24.38
N LEU A 13 -24.51 -27.72 -23.07
CA LEU A 13 -23.16 -27.45 -22.53
C LEU A 13 -22.23 -28.67 -22.62
N ALA A 14 -22.76 -29.89 -22.56
CA ALA A 14 -21.99 -31.11 -22.80
C ALA A 14 -21.46 -31.19 -24.25
N THR A 15 -22.20 -30.63 -25.21
CA THR A 15 -21.78 -30.54 -26.63
C THR A 15 -20.99 -29.27 -26.93
N HIS A 16 -21.08 -28.24 -26.09
CA HIS A 16 -20.41 -26.94 -26.24
C HIS A 16 -19.65 -26.55 -24.96
N PRO A 17 -18.58 -27.28 -24.59
CA PRO A 17 -17.88 -27.11 -23.31
C PRO A 17 -17.19 -25.74 -23.13
N CYS A 18 -17.03 -24.97 -24.21
CA CYS A 18 -16.47 -23.61 -24.17
C CYS A 18 -17.51 -22.51 -24.43
N TYR A 19 -18.80 -22.81 -24.30
CA TYR A 19 -19.85 -21.82 -24.48
C TYR A 19 -19.68 -20.65 -23.49
N ASP A 20 -19.59 -19.43 -24.04
CA ASP A 20 -19.52 -18.20 -23.27
C ASP A 20 -20.92 -17.59 -23.19
N PRO A 21 -21.58 -17.58 -22.03
CA PRO A 21 -22.95 -17.04 -21.91
C PRO A 21 -23.06 -15.54 -22.22
N LEU A 22 -21.93 -14.85 -22.32
CA LEU A 22 -21.88 -13.46 -22.71
C LEU A 22 -22.02 -13.23 -24.22
N THR A 23 -21.98 -14.27 -25.06
CA THR A 23 -22.32 -14.15 -26.49
C THR A 23 -23.78 -13.81 -26.68
N ASP A 24 -24.64 -14.32 -25.79
CA ASP A 24 -26.09 -14.18 -25.89
C ASP A 24 -26.56 -12.89 -25.20
N CYS A 25 -25.76 -12.41 -24.25
CA CYS A 25 -25.89 -11.07 -23.73
C CYS A 25 -25.37 -10.06 -24.77
N ARG A 26 -26.29 -9.49 -25.58
CA ARG A 26 -26.06 -8.27 -26.38
C ARG A 26 -25.27 -7.22 -25.57
N SER A 27 -24.68 -6.21 -26.23
CA SER A 27 -23.86 -5.18 -25.59
C SER A 27 -24.40 -4.74 -24.21
N VAL A 28 -23.64 -5.02 -23.14
CA VAL A 28 -23.99 -4.64 -21.77
C VAL A 28 -23.73 -3.14 -21.63
N ARG A 29 -24.81 -2.36 -21.76
CA ARG A 29 -24.81 -0.89 -21.75
C ARG A 29 -25.73 -0.31 -20.66
N SER A 30 -26.27 -1.17 -19.79
CA SER A 30 -27.07 -0.77 -18.64
C SER A 30 -26.90 -1.76 -17.49
N LEU A 31 -27.15 -1.31 -16.28
CA LEU A 31 -27.13 -2.10 -15.06
C LEU A 31 -28.10 -3.27 -15.11
N GLU A 32 -29.29 -3.06 -15.68
CA GLU A 32 -30.28 -4.12 -15.84
C GLU A 32 -29.75 -5.26 -16.72
N ARG A 33 -29.10 -4.92 -17.84
CA ARG A 33 -28.46 -5.92 -18.71
C ARG A 33 -27.28 -6.60 -18.06
N LEU A 34 -26.49 -5.88 -17.25
CA LEU A 34 -25.41 -6.46 -16.46
C LEU A 34 -25.97 -7.47 -15.45
N ARG A 35 -27.02 -7.11 -14.71
CA ARG A 35 -27.71 -8.00 -13.77
C ARG A 35 -28.31 -9.23 -14.45
N ALA A 36 -28.87 -9.07 -15.66
CA ALA A 36 -29.36 -10.20 -16.45
C ALA A 36 -28.22 -11.13 -16.85
N ALA A 37 -27.10 -10.57 -17.33
CA ALA A 37 -25.91 -11.34 -17.70
C ALA A 37 -25.31 -12.07 -16.50
N LEU A 38 -25.19 -11.42 -15.35
CA LEU A 38 -24.72 -12.03 -14.10
C LEU A 38 -25.60 -13.20 -13.67
N ARG A 39 -26.93 -13.02 -13.71
CA ARG A 39 -27.89 -14.09 -13.40
C ARG A 39 -27.74 -15.28 -14.35
N MET A 40 -27.49 -15.04 -15.64
CA MET A 40 -27.23 -16.11 -16.61
C MET A 40 -25.93 -16.86 -16.26
N VAL A 41 -24.83 -16.13 -16.05
CA VAL A 41 -23.51 -16.71 -15.69
C VAL A 41 -23.60 -17.60 -14.46
N MET A 42 -24.30 -17.15 -13.42
CA MET A 42 -24.40 -17.90 -12.15
C MET A 42 -25.32 -19.11 -12.22
N ARG A 43 -26.34 -19.10 -13.08
CA ARG A 43 -27.35 -20.17 -13.15
C ARG A 43 -27.04 -21.25 -14.19
N LEU A 44 -25.96 -21.10 -14.97
CA LEU A 44 -25.58 -22.10 -15.97
C LEU A 44 -25.20 -23.44 -15.31
N PRO A 45 -25.85 -24.54 -15.72
CA PRO A 45 -25.64 -25.86 -15.15
C PRO A 45 -24.47 -26.55 -15.85
N TYR A 46 -23.24 -26.06 -15.64
CA TYR A 46 -22.03 -26.68 -16.22
C TYR A 46 -21.92 -28.17 -15.82
N PRO A 47 -21.52 -29.06 -16.76
CA PRO A 47 -21.30 -30.48 -16.46
C PRO A 47 -20.24 -30.65 -15.37
N GLY A 48 -20.50 -31.50 -14.37
CA GLY A 48 -19.54 -31.76 -13.27
C GLY A 48 -19.63 -30.79 -12.08
N GLY A 49 -20.56 -29.84 -12.08
CA GLY A 49 -20.92 -29.05 -10.88
C GLY A 49 -20.02 -27.84 -10.58
N GLU A 50 -18.76 -27.86 -10.99
CA GLU A 50 -17.81 -26.77 -10.71
C GLU A 50 -17.04 -26.34 -11.96
N ASP A 51 -17.57 -25.36 -12.68
CA ASP A 51 -16.77 -24.59 -13.64
C ASP A 51 -16.50 -23.18 -13.10
N HIS A 52 -15.77 -23.13 -11.98
CA HIS A 52 -15.30 -21.89 -11.38
C HIS A 52 -14.54 -21.02 -12.40
N GLY A 53 -13.69 -21.65 -13.21
CA GLY A 53 -12.84 -20.98 -14.20
C GLY A 53 -13.65 -20.22 -15.26
N THR A 54 -14.68 -20.84 -15.83
CA THR A 54 -15.54 -20.18 -16.84
C THR A 54 -16.39 -19.09 -16.23
N ARG A 55 -16.96 -19.31 -15.04
CA ARG A 55 -17.73 -18.27 -14.34
C ARG A 55 -16.87 -17.05 -14.00
N LEU A 56 -15.66 -17.27 -13.46
CA LEU A 56 -14.72 -16.20 -13.17
C LEU A 56 -14.33 -15.45 -14.44
N ARG A 57 -14.04 -16.16 -15.54
CA ARG A 57 -13.72 -15.54 -16.84
C ARG A 57 -14.87 -14.68 -17.37
N ALA A 58 -16.11 -15.12 -17.21
CA ALA A 58 -17.28 -14.32 -17.59
C ALA A 58 -17.42 -13.08 -16.70
N CYS A 59 -17.24 -13.20 -15.38
CA CYS A 59 -17.21 -12.05 -14.47
C CYS A 59 -16.12 -11.04 -14.87
N LEU A 60 -14.90 -11.50 -15.20
CA LEU A 60 -13.82 -10.64 -15.70
C LEU A 60 -14.23 -9.88 -16.96
N LYS A 61 -14.83 -10.56 -17.94
CA LYS A 61 -15.35 -9.90 -19.16
C LYS A 61 -16.45 -8.87 -18.86
N LEU A 62 -17.28 -9.10 -17.84
CA LEU A 62 -18.29 -8.13 -17.41
C LEU A 62 -17.67 -6.91 -16.71
N ILE A 63 -16.60 -7.10 -15.93
CA ILE A 63 -15.83 -5.97 -15.35
C ILE A 63 -15.33 -5.04 -16.46
N GLU A 64 -14.77 -5.59 -17.55
CA GLU A 64 -14.29 -4.79 -18.69
C GLU A 64 -15.39 -3.98 -19.41
N ARG A 65 -16.65 -4.34 -19.19
CA ARG A 65 -17.81 -3.65 -19.76
C ARG A 65 -18.32 -2.52 -18.85
N LEU A 66 -17.83 -2.38 -17.60
CA LEU A 66 -18.24 -1.32 -16.67
C LEU A 66 -18.12 0.09 -17.28
N LYS A 67 -17.04 0.36 -18.01
CA LYS A 67 -16.84 1.62 -18.73
C LYS A 67 -17.93 1.97 -19.75
N ASN A 68 -18.67 0.96 -20.25
CA ASN A 68 -19.73 1.15 -21.24
C ASN A 68 -21.09 1.49 -20.60
N LEU A 69 -21.19 1.46 -19.27
CA LEU A 69 -22.40 1.83 -18.55
C LEU A 69 -22.45 3.36 -18.34
N PRO A 70 -23.67 3.92 -18.20
CA PRO A 70 -23.86 5.29 -17.72
C PRO A 70 -23.15 5.53 -16.39
N GLU A 71 -22.56 6.70 -16.19
CA GLU A 71 -21.80 7.02 -14.97
C GLU A 71 -22.60 6.82 -13.68
N SER A 72 -23.89 7.15 -13.71
CA SER A 72 -24.83 6.96 -12.60
C SER A 72 -24.98 5.50 -12.16
N GLU A 73 -24.69 4.55 -13.04
CA GLU A 73 -24.87 3.11 -12.81
C GLU A 73 -23.58 2.39 -12.44
N ARG A 74 -22.41 2.99 -12.70
CA ARG A 74 -21.11 2.30 -12.60
C ARG A 74 -20.77 1.84 -11.19
N ALA A 75 -21.06 2.66 -10.18
CA ALA A 75 -20.79 2.32 -8.79
C ALA A 75 -21.61 1.10 -8.33
N GLU A 76 -22.90 1.09 -8.65
CA GLU A 76 -23.80 -0.02 -8.31
C GLU A 76 -23.43 -1.28 -9.09
N ALA A 77 -23.10 -1.15 -10.38
CA ALA A 77 -22.65 -2.27 -11.20
C ALA A 77 -21.34 -2.91 -10.68
N LEU A 78 -20.39 -2.09 -10.23
CA LEU A 78 -19.14 -2.56 -9.62
C LEU A 78 -19.42 -3.34 -8.33
N MET A 79 -20.31 -2.83 -7.48
CA MET A 79 -20.69 -3.49 -6.23
C MET A 79 -21.41 -4.83 -6.48
N GLU A 80 -22.31 -4.88 -7.47
CA GLU A 80 -22.97 -6.12 -7.89
C GLU A 80 -21.95 -7.17 -8.37
N LEU A 81 -20.99 -6.77 -9.20
CA LEU A 81 -19.92 -7.66 -9.65
C LEU A 81 -19.07 -8.18 -8.49
N LEU A 82 -18.72 -7.30 -7.54
CA LEU A 82 -17.96 -7.67 -6.36
C LEU A 82 -18.71 -8.71 -5.51
N GLU A 83 -20.01 -8.51 -5.26
CA GLU A 83 -20.82 -9.47 -4.49
C GLU A 83 -20.95 -10.81 -5.20
N HIS A 84 -21.13 -10.83 -6.52
CA HIS A 84 -21.17 -12.08 -7.28
C HIS A 84 -19.82 -12.81 -7.28
N ILE A 85 -18.71 -12.08 -7.39
CA ILE A 85 -17.36 -12.64 -7.32
C ILE A 85 -17.10 -13.28 -5.95
N LYS A 86 -17.59 -12.68 -4.86
CA LYS A 86 -17.51 -13.27 -3.50
C LYS A 86 -18.30 -14.56 -3.35
N GLN A 87 -19.38 -14.73 -4.13
CA GLN A 87 -20.27 -15.89 -4.07
C GLN A 87 -19.83 -17.05 -4.97
N LEU A 88 -18.80 -16.86 -5.81
CA LEU A 88 -18.29 -17.94 -6.64
C LEU A 88 -17.67 -19.04 -5.75
N PRO A 89 -17.94 -20.32 -6.01
CA PRO A 89 -17.31 -21.41 -5.28
C PRO A 89 -15.82 -21.45 -5.61
N GLY A 90 -14.95 -21.40 -4.60
CA GLY A 90 -13.51 -21.16 -4.77
C GLY A 90 -13.15 -19.70 -4.48
N GLN A 91 -11.94 -19.47 -3.96
CA GLN A 91 -11.49 -18.13 -3.55
C GLN A 91 -11.73 -17.09 -4.66
N PRO A 92 -12.28 -15.89 -4.35
CA PRO A 92 -12.27 -14.78 -5.28
C PRO A 92 -10.83 -14.57 -5.75
N GLY A 93 -10.57 -14.87 -7.02
CA GLY A 93 -9.23 -14.76 -7.53
C GLY A 93 -8.75 -13.32 -7.35
N LEU A 94 -7.57 -13.15 -6.73
CA LEU A 94 -6.86 -11.86 -6.70
C LEU A 94 -6.91 -11.13 -8.07
N PRO A 95 -6.77 -11.82 -9.22
CA PRO A 95 -6.92 -11.17 -10.53
C PRO A 95 -8.26 -10.43 -10.74
N ALA A 96 -9.37 -10.95 -10.21
CA ALA A 96 -10.67 -10.28 -10.30
C ALA A 96 -10.76 -9.04 -9.41
N LEU A 97 -10.20 -9.11 -8.20
CA LEU A 97 -10.11 -7.95 -7.31
C LEU A 97 -9.17 -6.87 -7.86
N GLU A 98 -8.05 -7.26 -8.48
CA GLU A 98 -7.16 -6.34 -9.18
C GLU A 98 -7.88 -5.65 -10.35
N ARG A 99 -8.66 -6.39 -11.13
CA ARG A 99 -9.45 -5.83 -12.24
C ARG A 99 -10.54 -4.88 -11.74
N LEU A 100 -11.27 -5.24 -10.68
CA LEU A 100 -12.24 -4.34 -10.05
C LEU A 100 -11.58 -3.08 -9.50
N THR A 101 -10.40 -3.21 -8.91
CA THR A 101 -9.63 -2.08 -8.39
C THR A 101 -9.25 -1.12 -9.52
N ALA A 102 -8.86 -1.63 -10.69
CA ALA A 102 -8.55 -0.80 -11.86
C ALA A 102 -9.76 -0.01 -12.37
N GLU A 103 -10.99 -0.53 -12.22
CA GLU A 103 -12.21 0.17 -12.65
C GLU A 103 -12.67 1.28 -11.68
N LEU A 104 -12.00 1.47 -10.54
CA LEU A 104 -12.30 2.57 -9.61
C LEU A 104 -12.14 3.95 -10.26
N GLU A 105 -11.22 4.10 -11.21
CA GLU A 105 -11.03 5.35 -11.95
C GLU A 105 -12.30 5.78 -12.70
N GLY A 106 -13.09 4.80 -13.16
CA GLY A 106 -14.33 5.02 -13.92
C GLY A 106 -15.51 5.51 -13.07
N LEU A 107 -15.37 5.58 -11.74
CA LEU A 107 -16.40 6.08 -10.85
C LEU A 107 -16.39 7.62 -10.78
N PRO A 108 -17.56 8.29 -10.84
CA PRO A 108 -17.64 9.73 -11.03
C PRO A 108 -17.25 10.53 -9.77
N THR A 109 -17.50 10.02 -8.56
CA THR A 109 -17.23 10.76 -7.32
C THR A 109 -16.15 10.10 -6.48
N GLU A 110 -15.33 10.91 -5.79
CA GLU A 110 -14.28 10.41 -4.89
C GLU A 110 -14.86 9.56 -3.75
N GLN A 111 -16.01 9.95 -3.20
CA GLN A 111 -16.70 9.18 -2.16
C GLN A 111 -17.11 7.77 -2.64
N GLN A 112 -17.54 7.64 -3.90
CA GLN A 112 -17.84 6.32 -4.47
C GLN A 112 -16.56 5.49 -4.66
N ARG A 113 -15.46 6.12 -5.08
CA ARG A 113 -14.15 5.44 -5.20
C ARG A 113 -13.66 4.92 -3.85
N GLU A 114 -13.75 5.73 -2.81
CA GLU A 114 -13.37 5.35 -1.44
C GLU A 114 -14.19 4.18 -0.93
N ALA A 115 -15.52 4.29 -1.02
CA ALA A 115 -16.43 3.25 -0.55
C ALA A 115 -16.22 1.92 -1.30
N ALA A 116 -16.04 1.98 -2.62
CA ALA A 116 -15.76 0.81 -3.44
C ALA A 116 -14.39 0.19 -3.10
N LEU A 117 -13.35 1.02 -2.92
CA LEU A 117 -12.03 0.54 -2.52
C LEU A 117 -12.08 -0.20 -1.17
N LEU A 118 -12.73 0.39 -0.16
CA LEU A 118 -12.88 -0.26 1.15
C LEU A 118 -13.59 -1.61 1.03
N LYS A 119 -14.61 -1.72 0.17
CA LYS A 119 -15.32 -2.98 -0.06
C LYS A 119 -14.46 -4.02 -0.78
N VAL A 120 -13.63 -3.62 -1.74
CA VAL A 120 -12.68 -4.50 -2.43
C VAL A 120 -11.59 -4.98 -1.45
N LEU A 121 -11.08 -4.10 -0.59
CA LEU A 121 -10.09 -4.45 0.42
C LEU A 121 -10.65 -5.36 1.53
N GLN A 122 -11.91 -5.17 1.92
CA GLN A 122 -12.64 -6.08 2.81
C GLN A 122 -12.83 -7.46 2.17
N ALA A 123 -13.18 -7.50 0.88
CA ALA A 123 -13.28 -8.75 0.14
C ALA A 123 -11.94 -9.50 0.13
N ALA A 124 -10.84 -8.79 -0.12
CA ALA A 124 -9.49 -9.35 -0.12
C ALA A 124 -9.08 -9.97 1.23
N SER A 125 -9.51 -9.39 2.36
CA SER A 125 -9.31 -10.00 3.68
C SER A 125 -10.07 -11.31 3.83
N ALA A 126 -11.36 -11.31 3.47
CA ALA A 126 -12.24 -12.47 3.64
C ALA A 126 -11.79 -13.69 2.82
N VAL A 127 -11.16 -13.47 1.65
CA VAL A 127 -10.60 -14.55 0.82
C VAL A 127 -9.55 -15.37 1.56
N HIS A 128 -8.74 -14.71 2.39
CA HIS A 128 -7.64 -15.36 3.11
C HIS A 128 -8.12 -16.08 4.38
N ASP A 129 -9.08 -15.49 5.11
CA ASP A 129 -9.62 -16.08 6.34
C ASP A 129 -10.35 -17.42 6.08
N GLN A 130 -10.90 -17.63 4.88
CA GLN A 130 -11.57 -18.89 4.50
C GLN A 130 -10.61 -19.98 3.98
N GLY A 131 -9.37 -19.61 3.60
CA GLY A 131 -8.31 -20.57 3.25
C GLY A 131 -7.53 -21.09 4.47
N ALA A 132 -7.64 -20.40 5.60
CA ALA A 132 -7.00 -20.75 6.86
C ALA A 132 -7.94 -21.56 7.78
N GLN A 133 -8.40 -22.74 7.33
CA GLN A 133 -8.89 -23.77 8.26
C GLN A 133 -7.71 -24.60 8.81
N PRO A 134 -7.80 -25.08 10.06
CA PRO A 134 -6.65 -25.24 10.94
C PRO A 134 -6.04 -26.64 10.83
N ASP A 135 -5.22 -26.89 9.82
CA ASP A 135 -4.35 -28.08 9.78
C ASP A 135 -2.96 -27.73 9.26
N ALA A 136 -2.30 -26.75 9.88
CA ALA A 136 -0.84 -26.67 9.94
C ALA A 136 -0.39 -25.56 10.91
N VAL A 137 0.04 -25.99 12.09
CA VAL A 137 1.24 -25.54 12.82
C VAL A 137 1.90 -24.21 12.37
N GLN A 138 1.88 -23.25 13.29
CA GLN A 138 2.85 -22.17 13.52
C GLN A 138 2.93 -20.97 12.54
N GLY A 139 2.32 -19.85 12.97
CA GLY A 139 3.02 -18.56 13.11
C GLY A 139 3.38 -17.74 11.86
N GLY A 140 2.92 -18.08 10.65
CA GLY A 140 3.35 -17.42 9.41
C GLY A 140 2.34 -16.56 8.65
N ASP A 141 1.03 -16.77 8.78
CA ASP A 141 0.08 -16.40 7.71
C ASP A 141 -0.56 -15.01 7.78
N ALA A 142 -0.30 -14.21 8.81
CA ALA A 142 -0.77 -12.81 8.84
C ALA A 142 -0.12 -11.97 7.72
N LEU A 143 1.08 -12.34 7.27
CA LEU A 143 1.79 -11.65 6.19
C LEU A 143 1.16 -11.92 4.80
N GLY A 144 0.47 -13.04 4.62
CA GLY A 144 -0.24 -13.39 3.38
C GLY A 144 -1.47 -12.51 3.13
N VAL A 145 -2.31 -12.28 4.15
CA VAL A 145 -3.47 -11.36 4.10
C VAL A 145 -3.01 -9.95 3.72
N LEU A 146 -2.00 -9.46 4.42
CA LEU A 146 -1.45 -8.12 4.25
C LEU A 146 -0.86 -7.95 2.85
N SER A 147 -0.27 -9.01 2.27
CA SER A 147 0.24 -8.99 0.89
C SER A 147 -0.86 -8.75 -0.14
N THR A 148 -2.07 -9.32 0.03
CA THR A 148 -3.19 -9.12 -0.92
C THR A 148 -3.73 -7.70 -0.86
N GLN A 149 -3.98 -7.17 0.35
CA GLN A 149 -4.41 -5.78 0.50
C GLN A 149 -3.34 -4.79 0.04
N ALA A 150 -2.06 -5.04 0.39
CA ALA A 150 -0.94 -4.23 -0.08
C ALA A 150 -0.83 -4.24 -1.61
N ARG A 151 -1.12 -5.37 -2.28
CA ARG A 151 -1.15 -5.43 -3.74
C ARG A 151 -2.27 -4.55 -4.34
N LEU A 152 -3.47 -4.58 -3.77
CA LEU A 152 -4.56 -3.72 -4.25
C LEU A 152 -4.27 -2.23 -4.00
N LEU A 153 -3.74 -1.90 -2.83
CA LEU A 153 -3.32 -0.52 -2.50
C LEU A 153 -2.17 -0.04 -3.39
N GLU A 154 -1.22 -0.92 -3.74
CA GLU A 154 -0.15 -0.63 -4.72
C GLU A 154 -0.74 -0.23 -6.08
N LEU A 155 -1.73 -0.98 -6.59
CA LEU A 155 -2.40 -0.66 -7.85
C LEU A 155 -3.06 0.72 -7.81
N VAL A 156 -3.75 1.04 -6.71
CA VAL A 156 -4.37 2.35 -6.51
C VAL A 156 -3.31 3.48 -6.52
N LEU A 157 -2.20 3.29 -5.79
CA LEU A 157 -1.12 4.26 -5.69
C LEU A 157 -0.40 4.47 -7.03
N VAL A 158 -0.06 3.39 -7.72
CA VAL A 158 0.67 3.44 -9.01
C VAL A 158 -0.23 4.02 -10.10
N GLY A 159 -1.49 3.59 -10.14
CA GLY A 159 -2.49 4.02 -11.11
C GLY A 159 -3.05 5.42 -10.88
N ASN A 160 -2.73 6.09 -9.77
CA ASN A 160 -3.37 7.37 -9.37
C ASN A 160 -4.91 7.29 -9.33
N LEU A 161 -5.47 6.15 -8.94
CA LEU A 161 -6.92 5.93 -9.06
C LEU A 161 -7.72 6.83 -8.09
N MET A 162 -7.06 7.36 -7.05
CA MET A 162 -7.66 8.27 -6.08
C MET A 162 -6.64 9.24 -5.47
N PRO A 163 -7.10 10.33 -4.82
CA PRO A 163 -6.23 11.22 -4.07
C PRO A 163 -5.46 10.51 -2.95
N LEU A 164 -4.19 10.87 -2.77
CA LEU A 164 -3.32 10.26 -1.76
C LEU A 164 -3.88 10.33 -0.31
N PRO A 165 -4.48 11.45 0.16
CA PRO A 165 -5.05 11.49 1.51
C PRO A 165 -6.13 10.43 1.75
N MET A 166 -6.94 10.16 0.74
CA MET A 166 -8.02 9.17 0.78
C MET A 166 -7.45 7.75 0.85
N LEU A 167 -6.44 7.44 0.04
CA LEU A 167 -5.70 6.17 0.11
C LEU A 167 -5.09 5.96 1.51
N LEU A 168 -4.49 6.99 2.10
CA LEU A 168 -3.90 6.90 3.44
C LEU A 168 -4.95 6.77 4.56
N SER A 169 -6.17 7.27 4.35
CA SER A 169 -7.30 7.04 5.25
C SER A 169 -7.72 5.58 5.21
N ALA A 170 -7.98 5.03 4.02
CA ALA A 170 -8.34 3.63 3.84
C ALA A 170 -7.26 2.68 4.41
N LEU A 171 -5.98 3.01 4.22
CA LEU A 171 -4.87 2.25 4.78
C LEU A 171 -4.86 2.30 6.32
N ALA A 172 -5.14 3.46 6.92
CA ALA A 172 -5.25 3.60 8.38
C ALA A 172 -6.43 2.80 8.95
N ASP A 173 -7.57 2.77 8.26
CA ASP A 173 -8.74 1.99 8.65
C ASP A 173 -8.46 0.48 8.62
N ILE A 174 -7.77 0.01 7.57
CA ILE A 174 -7.31 -1.39 7.52
C ILE A 174 -6.34 -1.66 8.66
N ALA A 175 -5.33 -0.81 8.85
CA ALA A 175 -4.30 -0.98 9.86
C ALA A 175 -4.87 -1.01 11.29
N ALA A 176 -5.98 -0.31 11.55
CA ALA A 176 -6.67 -0.33 12.83
C ALA A 176 -7.29 -1.71 13.17
N GLY A 177 -7.63 -2.51 12.15
CA GLY A 177 -8.14 -3.88 12.33
C GLY A 177 -7.05 -4.96 12.41
N GLN A 178 -5.77 -4.60 12.31
CA GLN A 178 -4.65 -5.55 12.30
C GLN A 178 -4.07 -5.78 13.71
N PRO A 179 -3.43 -6.94 13.96
CA PRO A 179 -2.79 -7.20 15.25
C PRO A 179 -1.59 -6.26 15.49
N GLY A 180 -1.45 -5.78 16.72
CA GLY A 180 -0.36 -4.90 17.14
C GLY A 180 -0.76 -3.42 17.22
N THR A 181 0.22 -2.51 17.18
CA THR A 181 -0.08 -1.07 17.22
C THR A 181 -0.50 -0.58 15.83
N PRO A 182 -1.53 0.29 15.70
CA PRO A 182 -1.99 0.76 14.39
C PRO A 182 -0.87 1.37 13.54
N ALA A 183 0.06 2.10 14.15
CA ALA A 183 1.17 2.72 13.43
C ALA A 183 2.17 1.70 12.85
N GLN A 184 2.35 0.56 13.50
CA GLN A 184 3.22 -0.53 13.02
C GLN A 184 2.55 -1.28 11.87
N ALA A 185 1.27 -1.62 12.02
CA ALA A 185 0.50 -2.27 10.95
C ALA A 185 0.46 -1.40 9.70
N GLU A 186 0.25 -0.10 9.87
CA GLU A 186 0.24 0.88 8.80
C GLU A 186 1.60 0.97 8.07
N ALA A 187 2.69 1.06 8.83
CA ALA A 187 4.04 1.06 8.25
C ALA A 187 4.37 -0.25 7.51
N THR A 188 3.86 -1.37 8.01
CA THR A 188 4.04 -2.69 7.38
C THR A 188 3.31 -2.77 6.05
N LEU A 189 2.05 -2.33 5.99
CA LEU A 189 1.27 -2.24 4.75
C LEU A 189 1.96 -1.33 3.73
N LEU A 190 2.37 -0.14 4.15
CA LEU A 190 3.12 0.79 3.28
C LEU A 190 4.39 0.15 2.75
N HIS A 191 5.20 -0.49 3.60
CA HIS A 191 6.42 -1.17 3.18
C HIS A 191 6.13 -2.26 2.13
N GLN A 192 5.14 -3.12 2.38
CA GLN A 192 4.74 -4.17 1.45
C GLN A 192 4.25 -3.61 0.11
N MET A 193 3.49 -2.52 0.11
CA MET A 193 3.09 -1.82 -1.12
C MET A 193 4.32 -1.35 -1.90
N PHE A 194 5.29 -0.75 -1.21
CA PHE A 194 6.46 -0.14 -1.84
C PHE A 194 7.46 -1.16 -2.40
N VAL A 195 7.69 -2.28 -1.70
CA VAL A 195 8.58 -3.36 -2.17
C VAL A 195 8.17 -3.87 -3.55
N ARG A 196 6.88 -3.78 -3.89
CA ARG A 196 6.33 -4.27 -5.16
C ARG A 196 6.50 -3.29 -6.32
N ILE A 197 6.83 -2.03 -6.05
CA ILE A 197 7.08 -1.03 -7.09
C ILE A 197 8.48 -1.23 -7.67
N GLN A 198 8.57 -2.02 -8.74
CA GLN A 198 9.85 -2.39 -9.37
C GLN A 198 10.55 -1.22 -10.09
N ARG A 199 9.80 -0.19 -10.51
CA ARG A 199 10.36 0.96 -11.23
C ARG A 199 10.96 1.97 -10.24
N ALA A 200 12.29 2.01 -10.14
CA ALA A 200 13.00 2.86 -9.17
C ALA A 200 12.58 4.35 -9.17
N ARG A 201 12.39 4.95 -10.35
CA ARG A 201 11.93 6.36 -10.45
C ARG A 201 10.52 6.55 -9.90
N LEU A 202 9.62 5.61 -10.19
CA LEU A 202 8.25 5.64 -9.69
C LEU A 202 8.23 5.41 -8.18
N PHE A 203 8.98 4.42 -7.69
CA PHE A 203 9.18 4.17 -6.26
C PHE A 203 9.59 5.45 -5.54
N MET A 204 10.65 6.13 -6.01
CA MET A 204 11.18 7.34 -5.38
C MET A 204 10.11 8.42 -5.26
N GLN A 205 9.41 8.73 -6.36
CA GLN A 205 8.37 9.76 -6.39
C GLN A 205 7.21 9.43 -5.45
N ARG A 206 6.72 8.19 -5.47
CA ARG A 206 5.58 7.76 -4.63
C ARG A 206 5.95 7.68 -3.16
N TYR A 207 7.10 7.11 -2.85
CA TYR A 207 7.58 6.97 -1.49
C TYR A 207 7.73 8.35 -0.85
N GLU A 208 8.39 9.29 -1.54
CA GLU A 208 8.58 10.66 -1.06
C GLU A 208 7.24 11.39 -0.80
N GLN A 209 6.29 11.30 -1.73
CA GLN A 209 4.96 11.90 -1.55
C GLN A 209 4.24 11.33 -0.33
N VAL A 210 4.22 10.00 -0.20
CA VAL A 210 3.53 9.29 0.89
C VAL A 210 4.14 9.63 2.24
N VAL A 211 5.47 9.56 2.39
CA VAL A 211 6.08 9.84 3.70
C VAL A 211 5.95 11.31 4.11
N LYS A 212 5.96 12.25 3.15
CA LYS A 212 5.72 13.68 3.41
C LYS A 212 4.31 13.93 3.92
N VAL A 213 3.29 13.41 3.22
CA VAL A 213 1.89 13.56 3.65
C VAL A 213 1.70 12.88 5.01
N ARG A 214 2.23 11.66 5.20
CA ARG A 214 2.09 10.94 6.48
C ARG A 214 2.76 11.65 7.64
N ALA A 215 3.91 12.28 7.42
CA ALA A 215 4.60 13.04 8.46
C ALA A 215 3.75 14.22 8.99
N GLY A 216 2.86 14.78 8.17
CA GLY A 216 1.93 15.84 8.58
C GLY A 216 0.74 15.38 9.43
N LEU A 217 0.50 14.06 9.54
CA LEU A 217 -0.66 13.50 10.24
C LEU A 217 -0.38 13.22 11.73
N ALA A 218 -1.45 13.07 12.52
CA ALA A 218 -1.38 13.00 13.99
C ALA A 218 -0.47 11.88 14.53
N ASN A 219 -0.42 10.72 13.88
CA ASN A 219 0.44 9.59 14.25
C ASN A 219 1.74 9.51 13.43
N GLY A 220 2.04 10.52 12.59
CA GLY A 220 3.09 10.50 11.58
C GLY A 220 4.46 10.07 12.13
N ARG A 221 4.86 10.57 13.30
CA ARG A 221 6.10 10.15 13.98
C ARG A 221 6.19 8.64 14.19
N LYS A 222 5.12 8.02 14.69
CA LYS A 222 5.12 6.59 15.03
C LYS A 222 5.27 5.77 13.74
N VAL A 223 4.51 6.10 12.70
CA VAL A 223 4.58 5.44 11.39
C VAL A 223 5.97 5.62 10.77
N LEU A 224 6.50 6.84 10.74
CA LEU A 224 7.84 7.12 10.21
C LEU A 224 8.92 6.32 10.94
N ASN A 225 8.87 6.20 12.27
CA ASN A 225 9.84 5.39 13.01
C ASN A 225 9.82 3.92 12.58
N HIS A 226 8.63 3.33 12.38
CA HIS A 226 8.53 1.95 11.88
C HIS A 226 8.98 1.84 10.42
N LEU A 227 8.68 2.83 9.58
CA LEU A 227 9.17 2.87 8.20
C LEU A 227 10.69 2.99 8.11
N VAL A 228 11.35 3.68 9.05
CA VAL A 228 12.82 3.70 9.13
C VAL A 228 13.35 2.28 9.34
N ASP A 229 12.78 1.54 10.30
CA ASP A 229 13.22 0.17 10.58
C ASP A 229 12.94 -0.80 9.42
N LEU A 230 11.84 -0.60 8.69
CA LEU A 230 11.50 -1.41 7.52
C LEU A 230 12.27 -0.98 6.27
N SER A 231 12.73 0.28 6.18
CA SER A 231 13.43 0.76 4.98
C SER A 231 14.74 0.01 4.72
N VAL A 232 15.40 -0.51 5.76
CA VAL A 232 16.65 -1.26 5.60
C VAL A 232 16.44 -2.65 4.99
N THR A 233 15.21 -3.18 4.98
CA THR A 233 14.86 -4.48 4.38
C THR A 233 14.44 -4.37 2.91
N LEU A 234 14.41 -3.15 2.33
CA LEU A 234 14.16 -2.99 0.90
C LEU A 234 15.24 -3.72 0.09
N PRO A 235 14.87 -4.45 -0.98
CA PRO A 235 15.78 -5.36 -1.66
C PRO A 235 16.92 -4.62 -2.38
N ASP A 236 16.61 -3.50 -3.01
CA ASP A 236 17.53 -2.74 -3.83
C ASP A 236 18.29 -1.64 -3.02
N PRO A 237 19.63 -1.53 -3.15
CA PRO A 237 20.41 -0.52 -2.44
C PRO A 237 20.00 0.92 -2.77
N GLN A 238 19.57 1.21 -4.01
CA GLN A 238 19.12 2.55 -4.40
C GLN A 238 17.75 2.86 -3.79
N MET A 239 16.84 1.87 -3.69
CA MET A 239 15.57 2.01 -2.97
C MET A 239 15.81 2.32 -1.49
N ARG A 240 16.75 1.62 -0.83
CA ARG A 240 17.14 1.93 0.56
C ARG A 240 17.58 3.38 0.72
N TRP A 241 18.47 3.85 -0.15
CA TRP A 241 18.94 5.23 -0.13
C TRP A 241 17.83 6.26 -0.38
N ASN A 242 16.97 6.01 -1.38
CA ASN A 242 15.85 6.88 -1.71
C ASN A 242 14.86 6.97 -0.53
N ALA A 243 14.55 5.84 0.10
CA ALA A 243 13.69 5.79 1.28
C ALA A 243 14.30 6.53 2.47
N PHE A 244 15.60 6.32 2.73
CA PHE A 244 16.35 7.01 3.79
C PHE A 244 16.29 8.53 3.62
N SER A 245 16.60 9.01 2.42
CA SER A 245 16.61 10.44 2.11
C SER A 245 15.21 11.05 2.20
N ALA A 246 14.20 10.36 1.66
CA ALA A 246 12.81 10.80 1.74
C ALA A 246 12.30 10.88 3.19
N LEU A 247 12.62 9.91 4.04
CA LEU A 247 12.26 9.91 5.46
C LEU A 247 12.95 11.05 6.23
N ALA A 248 14.23 11.31 5.95
CA ALA A 248 14.97 12.43 6.54
C ALA A 248 14.31 13.77 6.19
N THR A 249 14.00 13.99 4.91
CA THR A 249 13.30 15.19 4.45
C THR A 249 11.88 15.31 5.04
N ALA A 250 11.12 14.22 5.03
CA ALA A 250 9.74 14.20 5.56
C ALA A 250 9.67 14.50 7.06
N SER A 251 10.71 14.17 7.84
CA SER A 251 10.76 14.44 9.29
C SER A 251 10.61 15.93 9.64
N SER A 252 10.92 16.83 8.69
CA SER A 252 10.73 18.28 8.85
C SER A 252 9.25 18.72 8.88
N GLN A 253 8.35 17.89 8.35
CA GLN A 253 6.90 18.12 8.34
C GLN A 253 6.22 17.75 9.66
N LEU A 254 6.95 17.11 10.58
CA LEU A 254 6.41 16.79 11.91
C LEU A 254 6.17 18.06 12.71
N SER A 255 4.97 18.18 13.27
CA SER A 255 4.53 19.37 14.03
C SER A 255 5.41 19.70 15.24
N ARG A 256 6.02 18.68 15.86
CA ARG A 256 6.86 18.84 17.05
C ARG A 256 8.32 18.57 16.72
N ARG A 257 9.20 19.55 17.01
CA ARG A 257 10.66 19.43 16.82
C ARG A 257 11.29 18.23 17.57
N LYS A 258 10.72 17.81 18.71
CA LYS A 258 11.16 16.60 19.42
C LYS A 258 10.93 15.32 18.61
N ASP A 259 9.85 15.29 17.84
CA ASP A 259 9.47 14.14 17.04
C ASP A 259 10.36 14.07 15.78
N THR A 260 10.67 15.22 15.16
CA THR A 260 11.73 15.33 14.13
C THR A 260 13.06 14.77 14.64
N ALA A 261 13.54 15.23 15.80
CA ALA A 261 14.79 14.75 16.37
C ALA A 261 14.78 13.23 16.62
N SER A 262 13.66 12.69 17.12
CA SER A 262 13.50 11.25 17.33
C SER A 262 13.65 10.44 16.04
N VAL A 263 13.04 10.91 14.94
CA VAL A 263 13.13 10.22 13.63
C VAL A 263 14.56 10.32 13.09
N LEU A 264 15.20 11.49 13.17
CA LEU A 264 16.59 11.69 12.70
C LEU A 264 17.59 10.83 13.49
N VAL A 265 17.44 10.70 14.81
CA VAL A 265 18.26 9.79 15.63
C VAL A 265 18.07 8.34 15.21
N ARG A 266 16.84 7.94 14.89
CA ARG A 266 16.56 6.57 14.42
C ARG A 266 17.15 6.31 13.04
N LEU A 267 17.06 7.28 12.13
CA LEU A 267 17.73 7.25 10.83
C LEU A 267 19.24 7.17 10.98
N ALA A 268 19.84 7.90 11.92
CA ALA A 268 21.27 7.80 12.17
C ALA A 268 21.70 6.35 12.47
N LYS A 269 20.92 5.60 13.27
CA LYS A 269 21.18 4.18 13.52
C LYS A 269 21.03 3.27 12.29
N ALA A 270 20.28 3.72 11.29
CA ALA A 270 20.08 3.03 10.01
C ALA A 270 21.16 3.38 8.95
N LEU A 271 22.13 4.25 9.29
CA LEU A 271 23.18 4.71 8.38
C LEU A 271 24.13 3.59 7.92
N PRO A 272 24.59 2.66 8.79
CA PRO A 272 25.46 1.56 8.37
C PRO A 272 24.85 0.63 7.29
N GLN A 273 23.51 0.52 7.28
CA GLN A 273 22.75 -0.31 6.34
C GLN A 273 22.56 0.36 4.97
N GLN A 274 22.98 1.64 4.82
CA GLN A 274 22.97 2.34 3.54
C GLN A 274 24.16 1.92 2.65
N PRO A 275 24.05 2.11 1.32
CA PRO A 275 25.18 1.87 0.41
C PRO A 275 26.41 2.65 0.85
N GLN A 276 27.59 2.03 0.84
CA GLN A 276 28.86 2.61 1.34
C GLN A 276 29.10 4.03 0.80
N ALA A 277 28.96 4.21 -0.52
CA ALA A 277 29.15 5.50 -1.20
C ALA A 277 28.18 6.61 -0.73
N ALA A 278 27.04 6.26 -0.13
CA ALA A 278 26.01 7.19 0.30
C ALA A 278 26.07 7.53 1.80
N ARG A 279 26.80 6.76 2.62
CA ARG A 279 26.78 6.92 4.10
C ARG A 279 27.26 8.29 4.57
N TYR A 280 28.34 8.82 3.98
CA TYR A 280 28.81 10.17 4.29
C TYR A 280 27.73 11.22 4.00
N GLN A 281 27.13 11.14 2.80
CA GLN A 281 26.07 12.07 2.39
C GLN A 281 24.81 11.92 3.26
N GLY A 282 24.49 10.70 3.69
CA GLY A 282 23.40 10.42 4.61
C GLY A 282 23.61 11.08 5.98
N GLY A 283 24.80 10.97 6.56
CA GLY A 283 25.10 11.66 7.82
C GLY A 283 25.06 13.19 7.66
N LYS A 284 25.59 13.73 6.56
CA LYS A 284 25.48 15.16 6.23
C LYS A 284 24.02 15.62 6.16
N LEU A 285 23.17 14.88 5.45
CA LEU A 285 21.74 15.16 5.33
C LEU A 285 21.05 15.22 6.71
N LEU A 286 21.36 14.27 7.60
CA LEU A 286 20.78 14.25 8.95
C LEU A 286 21.22 15.44 9.81
N ILE A 287 22.50 15.83 9.72
CA ILE A 287 23.01 17.02 10.41
C ILE A 287 22.33 18.28 9.88
N GLU A 288 22.26 18.44 8.55
CA GLU A 288 21.60 19.60 7.90
C GLU A 288 20.12 19.72 8.32
N ALA A 289 19.39 18.60 8.32
CA ALA A 289 18.01 18.56 8.79
C ALA A 289 17.89 18.93 10.28
N ALA A 290 18.89 18.59 11.10
CA ALA A 290 18.92 18.90 12.52
C ALA A 290 19.27 20.37 12.83
N LEU A 291 19.83 21.13 11.89
CA LEU A 291 20.24 22.53 12.13
C LEU A 291 19.09 23.45 12.52
N GLN A 292 17.85 23.10 12.17
CA GLN A 292 16.64 23.84 12.53
C GLN A 292 16.10 23.49 13.93
N LEU A 293 16.73 22.55 14.62
CA LEU A 293 16.33 22.12 15.96
C LEU A 293 16.99 22.99 17.04
N ASP A 294 16.41 22.98 18.24
CA ASP A 294 17.03 23.60 19.40
C ASP A 294 18.38 22.93 19.74
N PRO A 295 19.26 23.61 20.49
CA PRO A 295 20.59 23.11 20.82
C PRO A 295 20.63 21.71 21.44
N ARG A 296 19.65 21.34 22.29
CA ARG A 296 19.68 20.02 22.95
C ARG A 296 19.41 18.92 21.92
N ARG A 297 18.46 19.13 21.03
CA ARG A 297 18.08 18.17 19.99
C ARG A 297 19.11 18.06 18.87
N LEU A 298 19.71 19.18 18.43
CA LEU A 298 20.81 19.17 17.46
C LEU A 298 22.00 18.35 17.98
N LYS A 299 22.37 18.51 19.25
CA LYS A 299 23.43 17.68 19.86
C LYS A 299 23.08 16.20 19.88
N ALA A 300 21.84 15.85 20.23
CA ALA A 300 21.41 14.45 20.27
C ALA A 300 21.50 13.79 18.89
N VAL A 301 21.08 14.48 17.83
CA VAL A 301 21.24 13.99 16.45
C VAL A 301 22.72 13.91 16.08
N SER A 302 23.51 14.95 16.37
CA SER A 302 24.94 14.97 16.05
C SER A 302 25.71 13.84 16.73
N ALA A 303 25.40 13.54 17.99
CA ALA A 303 25.99 12.42 18.71
C ALA A 303 25.58 11.07 18.10
N ALA A 304 24.30 10.91 17.74
CA ALA A 304 23.82 9.67 17.10
C ALA A 304 24.46 9.43 15.73
N VAL A 305 24.66 10.49 14.94
CA VAL A 305 25.37 10.43 13.64
C VAL A 305 26.85 10.10 13.86
N CYS A 306 27.52 10.81 14.79
CA CYS A 306 28.93 10.60 15.12
C CYS A 306 29.21 9.16 15.58
N ALA A 307 28.30 8.56 16.34
CA ALA A 307 28.39 7.17 16.79
C ALA A 307 28.46 6.14 15.64
N GLN A 308 28.15 6.53 14.40
CA GLN A 308 28.24 5.67 13.22
C GLN A 308 29.47 5.94 12.35
N ALA A 309 30.44 6.73 12.82
CA ALA A 309 31.61 7.12 12.04
C ALA A 309 32.43 5.94 11.50
N GLU A 310 32.52 4.84 12.25
CA GLU A 310 33.20 3.60 11.85
C GLU A 310 32.62 2.98 10.56
N ALA A 311 31.34 3.24 10.26
CA ALA A 311 30.71 2.77 9.02
C ALA A 311 31.16 3.55 7.78
N ILE A 312 32.01 4.57 7.92
CA ILE A 312 32.48 5.50 6.87
C ILE A 312 34.01 5.62 6.91
N PRO A 313 34.75 4.52 6.70
CA PRO A 313 36.20 4.49 6.92
C PRO A 313 36.95 5.47 6.02
N GLU A 314 36.54 5.59 4.75
CA GLU A 314 37.20 6.45 3.75
C GLU A 314 37.15 7.96 4.09
N ARG A 315 36.19 8.38 4.92
CA ARG A 315 35.97 9.79 5.27
C ARG A 315 35.81 10.01 6.78
N PHE A 316 36.41 9.13 7.58
CA PHE A 316 36.23 9.10 9.02
C PHE A 316 36.53 10.46 9.68
N ALA A 317 37.71 11.04 9.42
CA ALA A 317 38.14 12.30 10.02
C ALA A 317 37.21 13.48 9.64
N ASP A 318 36.88 13.60 8.35
CA ASP A 318 35.92 14.61 7.85
C ASP A 318 34.56 14.49 8.55
N PHE A 319 34.10 13.25 8.74
CA PHE A 319 32.80 12.94 9.30
C PHE A 319 32.72 13.28 10.80
N ILE A 320 33.77 12.96 11.56
CA ILE A 320 33.91 13.39 12.96
C ILE A 320 33.93 14.91 13.05
N ALA A 321 34.78 15.58 12.26
CA ALA A 321 34.89 17.04 12.25
C ALA A 321 33.57 17.74 11.87
N MET A 322 32.75 17.14 11.00
CA MET A 322 31.40 17.61 10.70
C MET A 322 30.48 17.55 11.94
N CYS A 323 30.50 16.42 12.67
CA CYS A 323 29.68 16.24 13.87
C CYS A 323 30.11 17.17 15.02
N GLU A 324 31.41 17.39 15.17
CA GLU A 324 31.99 18.32 16.15
C GLU A 324 31.58 19.77 15.86
N ARG A 325 31.66 20.20 14.59
CA ARG A 325 31.18 21.53 14.18
C ARG A 325 29.71 21.75 14.49
N ALA A 326 28.85 20.75 14.24
CA ALA A 326 27.44 20.83 14.59
C ALA A 326 27.22 20.92 16.11
N THR A 327 28.00 20.18 16.89
CA THR A 327 27.96 20.20 18.36
C THR A 327 28.44 21.54 18.93
N ALA A 328 29.51 22.11 18.37
CA ALA A 328 30.03 23.43 18.72
C ALA A 328 29.01 24.54 18.41
N LEU A 329 28.34 24.47 17.25
CA LEU A 329 27.25 25.38 16.89
C LEU A 329 26.09 25.29 17.88
N ALA A 330 25.72 24.10 18.33
CA ALA A 330 24.69 23.93 19.35
C ALA A 330 25.12 24.57 20.70
N ASN A 331 26.39 24.41 21.08
CA ASN A 331 26.94 25.04 22.28
C ASN A 331 26.87 26.57 22.22
N SER A 332 27.29 27.16 21.09
CA SER A 332 27.29 28.63 20.93
C SER A 332 25.89 29.22 20.98
N ARG A 333 24.91 28.58 20.31
CA ARG A 333 23.50 28.99 20.37
C ARG A 333 22.94 28.96 21.79
N ARG A 334 23.27 27.93 22.57
CA ARG A 334 22.86 27.84 23.98
C ARG A 334 23.48 28.96 24.81
N ALA A 335 24.77 29.23 24.63
CA ALA A 335 25.46 30.31 25.34
C ALA A 335 24.86 31.69 25.02
N ALA A 336 24.53 31.95 23.75
CA ALA A 336 23.87 33.18 23.33
C ALA A 336 22.49 33.35 23.98
N SER A 337 21.67 32.30 24.02
CA SER A 337 20.35 32.35 24.67
C SER A 337 20.40 32.60 26.18
N CYS A 338 21.49 32.20 26.84
CA CYS A 338 21.69 32.45 28.28
C CYS A 338 22.22 33.86 28.60
N ARG A 339 22.75 34.60 27.61
CA ARG A 339 23.25 35.99 27.80
C ARG A 339 22.17 37.06 27.59
N CYS A 340 20.98 36.67 27.12
CA CYS A 340 19.85 37.57 26.85
C CYS A 340 18.76 37.51 27.95
N TRP A 341 19.08 36.98 29.12
CA TRP A 341 18.21 36.91 30.30
C TRP A 341 18.81 37.73 31.44
#